data_AF-A0A496VVD1-F1
#
_entry.id   AF-A0A496VVD1-F1
#
_cell.length_a   1.000
_cell.length_b   1.000
_cell.length_c   1.000
_cell.angle_alpha   90.00
_cell.angle_beta   90.00
_cell.angle_gamma   90.00
#
_symmetry.space_group_name_H-M   'P 1'
#
loop_
_entity.id
_entity.type
_entity.pdbx_description
1 polymer ?
#
loop_
_entity_poly.entity_id
_entity_poly.type
_entity_poly.pdbx_seq_one_letter_code
_entity_poly.pdbx_strand_id
1 'polypeptide(L)'
;MIRLKNLLAMPVVENTLYFIGGILFIGLIVFSLLLEPFLALVKKIYGVMGPILRILFVGMIALILGIYFIFFLIRKIPRMINWLFVIGFIAIGIVLYTTFFEISLVFIITGILISPYTGELLQNKLGINFASNMKVIVALLALVTVIVLFKEETEDKRFFVGFLIQTAQIDYDNDNELNQLSSYLYGVELKKRKETYLSQREELLAYLQFWSENDNYLKVISQGSAYITFDSQIRHWVEEANTVLNKQKIKNALEQVPELMKAKKYREAYHLAAPLKEIPELQKQAIKAKKIIDKEIAKLRSLYEKGRYKKVILKGTPYVESDCQVRRLVNNAQLAKAKLAEHRRFNKEIQKINQTIKARKYEQAIDLAKKSEYALHPKILKLIDKAKLKRKQAEEKKILARLRILSPTHIETHIREYSHLIKLFPENQKYQRKLMFYKKKLIDLRRQPALLITRDKYGDKWPFIVNQGYLECLPPGIVTFRLNDKIYAVNGLASSRGYLDIDEIWREDPIHEKLPHDSEMITKVDMGLIIHEGLKLCNPKK
;
A
#
# COMPACT_ATOMS: atom_id res chain seq x y z
N MET A 1 -60.32 74.22 40.44
CA MET A 1 -60.52 73.85 39.02
C MET A 1 -60.71 72.34 38.96
N ILE A 2 -61.88 71.79 39.29
CA ILE A 2 -63.19 71.82 38.61
C ILE A 2 -63.10 71.22 37.18
N ARG A 3 -63.83 70.11 37.01
CA ARG A 3 -64.20 69.38 35.78
C ARG A 3 -63.14 68.44 35.16
N LEU A 4 -63.05 67.22 35.69
CA LEU A 4 -62.96 65.99 34.87
C LEU A 4 -63.34 64.73 35.67
N LYS A 5 -64.48 64.77 36.39
CA LYS A 5 -65.15 63.58 36.94
C LYS A 5 -66.52 63.52 36.28
N ASN A 6 -66.63 62.83 35.14
CA ASN A 6 -67.86 62.27 34.55
C ASN A 6 -67.62 61.96 33.06
N LEU A 7 -66.78 60.96 32.77
CA LEU A 7 -66.76 60.26 31.47
C LEU A 7 -65.74 59.13 31.62
N LEU A 8 -66.21 57.95 32.02
CA LEU A 8 -65.62 56.60 31.80
C LEU A 8 -66.34 55.61 32.73
N ALA A 9 -67.65 55.49 32.51
CA ALA A 9 -68.44 54.36 32.98
C ALA A 9 -69.17 53.81 31.74
N MET A 10 -68.47 53.00 30.95
CA MET A 10 -69.08 52.14 29.93
C MET A 10 -68.56 50.71 30.14
N PRO A 11 -69.39 49.79 30.66
CA PRO A 11 -68.99 48.42 30.98
C PRO A 11 -68.96 47.48 29.76
N VAL A 12 -68.67 48.01 28.56
CA VAL A 12 -68.75 47.23 27.29
C VAL A 12 -67.37 46.87 26.73
N VAL A 13 -66.30 47.53 27.19
CA VAL A 13 -64.93 47.32 26.65
C VAL A 13 -64.18 46.17 27.35
N GLU A 14 -64.52 45.84 28.61
CA GLU A 14 -63.85 44.72 29.30
C GLU A 14 -64.20 43.36 28.68
N ASN A 15 -65.47 43.11 28.35
CA ASN A 15 -65.87 41.80 27.81
C ASN A 15 -65.33 41.51 26.41
N THR A 16 -65.10 42.54 25.57
CA THR A 16 -64.50 42.34 24.24
C THR A 16 -63.00 42.06 24.33
N LEU A 17 -62.28 42.68 25.28
CA LEU A 17 -60.87 42.37 25.51
C LEU A 17 -60.67 40.96 26.08
N TYR A 18 -61.52 40.51 27.01
CA TYR A 18 -61.47 39.14 27.53
C TYR A 18 -61.82 38.09 26.46
N PHE A 19 -62.75 38.40 25.55
CA PHE A 19 -63.12 37.50 24.47
C PHE A 19 -62.02 37.38 23.41
N ILE A 20 -61.40 38.49 22.98
CA ILE A 20 -60.28 38.49 22.03
C ILE A 20 -59.04 37.85 22.67
N GLY A 21 -58.77 38.13 23.94
CA GLY A 21 -57.71 37.49 24.71
C GLY A 21 -57.90 35.98 24.84
N GLY A 22 -59.13 35.52 25.06
CA GLY A 22 -59.49 34.10 25.09
C GLY A 22 -59.27 33.39 23.76
N ILE A 23 -59.67 34.01 22.64
CA ILE A 23 -59.46 33.44 21.29
C ILE A 23 -57.97 33.35 20.95
N LEU A 24 -57.18 34.39 21.26
CA LEU A 24 -55.73 34.37 21.04
C LEU A 24 -55.02 33.33 21.92
N PHE A 25 -55.47 33.17 23.17
CA PHE A 25 -54.91 32.18 24.09
C PHE A 25 -55.22 30.74 23.64
N ILE A 26 -56.45 30.47 23.21
CA ILE A 26 -56.83 29.17 22.63
C ILE A 26 -56.06 28.92 21.33
N GLY A 27 -55.91 29.94 20.47
CA GLY A 27 -55.11 29.84 19.25
C GLY A 27 -53.64 29.50 19.52
N LEU A 28 -53.03 30.09 20.54
CA LEU A 28 -51.66 29.78 20.97
C LEU A 28 -51.53 28.36 21.53
N ILE A 29 -52.52 27.88 22.28
CA ILE A 29 -52.54 26.51 22.80
C ILE A 29 -52.68 25.50 21.66
N VAL A 30 -53.60 25.73 20.72
CA VAL A 30 -53.80 24.86 19.55
C VAL A 30 -52.55 24.87 18.66
N PHE A 31 -51.93 26.03 18.45
CA PHE A 31 -50.69 26.14 17.69
C PHE A 31 -49.54 25.37 18.37
N SER A 32 -49.38 25.51 19.70
CA SER A 32 -48.38 24.76 20.46
C SER A 32 -48.58 23.25 20.39
N LEU A 33 -49.84 22.79 20.51
CA LEU A 33 -50.20 21.37 20.41
C LEU A 33 -50.00 20.78 19.01
N LEU A 34 -50.11 21.59 17.96
CA LEU A 34 -49.86 21.16 16.58
C LEU A 34 -48.38 21.27 16.16
N LEU A 35 -47.63 22.19 16.77
CA LEU A 35 -46.24 22.45 16.41
C LEU A 35 -45.29 21.33 16.87
N GLU A 36 -45.49 20.76 18.06
CA GLU A 36 -44.68 19.63 18.54
C GLU A 36 -44.74 18.38 17.63
N PRO A 37 -45.92 17.85 17.27
CA PRO A 37 -46.00 16.69 16.39
C PRO A 37 -45.49 17.00 14.97
N PHE A 38 -45.67 18.22 14.48
CA PHE A 38 -45.12 18.65 13.19
C PHE A 38 -43.58 18.68 13.21
N LEU A 39 -42.96 19.25 14.25
CA LEU A 39 -41.50 19.28 14.40
C LEU A 39 -40.93 17.87 14.59
N ALA A 40 -41.64 16.98 15.29
CA ALA A 40 -41.26 15.56 15.41
C ALA A 40 -41.28 14.84 14.05
N LEU A 41 -42.29 15.12 13.22
CA LEU A 41 -42.41 14.59 11.86
C LEU A 41 -41.27 15.08 10.97
N VAL A 42 -40.98 16.39 10.98
CA VAL A 42 -39.89 17.00 10.21
C VAL A 42 -38.53 16.42 10.62
N LYS A 43 -38.29 16.24 11.92
CA LYS A 43 -37.04 15.64 12.44
C LYS A 43 -36.88 14.18 12.03
N LYS A 44 -37.99 13.44 11.96
CA LYS A 44 -38.01 12.04 11.48
C LYS A 44 -37.76 11.96 9.97
N ILE A 45 -38.34 12.86 9.18
CA ILE A 45 -38.11 12.95 7.73
C ILE A 45 -36.66 13.33 7.42
N TYR A 46 -36.09 14.32 8.12
CA TYR A 46 -34.68 14.72 7.94
C TYR A 46 -33.68 13.65 8.40
N GLY A 47 -34.00 12.90 9.46
CA GLY A 47 -33.19 11.78 9.93
C GLY A 47 -33.09 10.64 8.91
N VAL A 48 -34.15 10.42 8.13
CA VAL A 48 -34.21 9.37 7.09
C VAL A 48 -33.65 9.87 5.74
N MET A 49 -33.90 11.12 5.38
CA MET A 49 -33.45 11.71 4.10
C MET A 49 -31.96 12.08 4.10
N GLY A 50 -31.39 12.47 5.24
CA GLY A 50 -29.97 12.87 5.33
C GLY A 50 -28.96 11.81 4.86
N PRO A 51 -29.08 10.54 5.29
CA PRO A 51 -28.25 9.45 4.79
C PRO A 51 -28.44 9.17 3.30
N ILE A 52 -29.68 9.23 2.80
CA ILE A 52 -30.03 8.94 1.40
C ILE A 52 -29.41 10.00 0.47
N LEU A 53 -29.52 11.29 0.83
CA LEU A 53 -28.90 12.37 0.05
C LEU A 53 -27.37 12.28 0.02
N ARG A 54 -26.73 11.87 1.13
CA ARG A 54 -25.27 11.68 1.17
C ARG A 54 -24.81 10.51 0.29
N ILE A 55 -25.57 9.42 0.25
CA ILE A 55 -25.28 8.27 -0.63
C ILE A 55 -25.42 8.66 -2.10
N LEU A 56 -26.48 9.39 -2.46
CA LEU A 56 -26.69 9.87 -3.83
C LEU A 56 -25.59 10.85 -4.27
N PHE A 57 -25.18 11.77 -3.40
CA PHE A 57 -24.13 12.75 -3.71
C PHE A 57 -22.75 12.10 -3.88
N VAL A 58 -22.39 11.15 -3.00
CA VAL A 58 -21.13 10.38 -3.14
C VAL A 58 -21.16 9.50 -4.39
N GLY A 59 -22.30 8.88 -4.70
CA GLY A 59 -22.48 8.09 -5.92
C GLY A 59 -22.31 8.91 -7.20
N MET A 60 -22.88 10.13 -7.24
CA MET A 60 -22.77 11.03 -8.39
C MET A 60 -21.33 11.53 -8.60
N ILE A 61 -20.60 11.88 -7.52
CA ILE A 61 -19.18 12.27 -7.61
C ILE A 61 -18.32 11.10 -8.12
N ALA A 62 -18.57 9.88 -7.61
CA ALA A 62 -17.86 8.69 -8.07
C ALA A 62 -18.11 8.40 -9.57
N LEU A 63 -19.34 8.64 -10.05
CA LEU A 63 -19.72 8.44 -11.45
C LEU A 63 -19.06 9.47 -12.37
N ILE A 64 -19.01 10.74 -11.97
CA ILE A 64 -18.31 11.81 -12.72
C ILE A 64 -16.81 11.53 -12.78
N LEU A 65 -16.19 11.14 -11.66
CA LEU A 65 -14.77 10.76 -11.63
C LEU A 65 -14.48 9.51 -12.47
N GLY A 66 -15.38 8.53 -12.47
CA GLY A 66 -15.29 7.33 -13.31
C GLY A 66 -15.33 7.67 -14.81
N ILE A 67 -16.24 8.55 -15.23
CA ILE A 67 -16.32 9.00 -16.63
C ILE A 67 -15.06 9.77 -17.04
N TYR A 68 -14.55 10.65 -16.17
CA TYR A 68 -13.32 11.40 -16.43
C TYR A 68 -12.10 10.48 -16.56
N PHE A 69 -12.04 9.43 -15.74
CA PHE A 69 -10.97 8.43 -15.79
C PHE A 69 -11.04 7.56 -17.05
N ILE A 70 -12.24 7.17 -17.49
CA ILE A 70 -12.45 6.42 -18.74
C ILE A 70 -12.06 7.29 -19.94
N PHE A 71 -12.43 8.57 -19.97
CA PHE A 71 -12.07 9.49 -21.05
C PHE A 71 -10.55 9.75 -21.11
N PHE A 72 -9.90 9.84 -19.94
CA PHE A 72 -8.45 9.94 -19.83
C PHE A 72 -7.72 8.67 -20.31
N LEU A 73 -8.28 7.49 -20.02
CA LEU A 73 -7.76 6.21 -20.53
C LEU A 73 -7.91 6.12 -22.05
N ILE A 74 -9.09 6.40 -22.61
CA ILE A 74 -9.37 6.28 -24.06
C ILE A 74 -8.41 7.15 -24.89
N ARG A 75 -8.07 8.36 -24.42
CA ARG A 75 -7.15 9.25 -25.14
C ARG A 75 -5.69 8.75 -25.16
N LYS A 76 -5.31 7.85 -24.25
CA LYS A 76 -3.96 7.26 -24.18
C LYS A 76 -3.84 5.88 -24.81
N ILE A 77 -4.95 5.20 -25.10
CA ILE A 77 -4.97 3.86 -25.70
C ILE A 77 -4.17 3.79 -27.02
N PRO A 78 -4.29 4.71 -27.99
CA PRO A 78 -3.55 4.60 -29.26
C PRO A 78 -2.03 4.69 -29.07
N ARG A 79 -1.58 5.58 -28.18
CA ARG A 79 -0.16 5.73 -27.82
C ARG A 79 0.36 4.53 -27.05
N MET A 80 -0.45 3.97 -26.14
CA MET A 80 -0.09 2.76 -25.41
C MET A 80 0.01 1.54 -26.32
N ILE A 81 -0.94 1.35 -27.25
CA ILE A 81 -0.91 0.24 -28.22
C ILE A 81 0.36 0.32 -29.06
N ASN A 82 0.71 1.50 -29.58
CA ASN A 82 1.92 1.67 -30.39
C ASN A 82 3.21 1.36 -29.59
N TRP A 83 3.28 1.78 -28.33
CA TRP A 83 4.40 1.42 -27.44
C TRP A 83 4.42 -0.08 -27.09
N LEU A 84 3.27 -0.71 -26.95
CA LEU A 84 3.16 -2.15 -26.69
C LEU A 84 3.67 -2.96 -27.87
N PHE A 85 3.40 -2.54 -29.11
CA PHE A 85 3.99 -3.14 -30.31
C PHE A 85 5.51 -2.93 -30.36
N VAL A 86 6.01 -1.72 -30.11
CA VAL A 86 7.46 -1.44 -30.10
C VAL A 86 8.18 -2.30 -29.06
N ILE A 87 7.66 -2.36 -27.83
CA ILE A 87 8.22 -3.19 -26.76
C ILE A 87 8.10 -4.68 -27.12
N GLY A 88 6.98 -5.10 -27.71
CA GLY A 88 6.77 -6.47 -28.18
C GLY A 88 7.79 -6.89 -29.24
N PHE A 89 8.03 -6.06 -30.26
CA PHE A 89 9.02 -6.33 -31.30
C PHE A 89 10.46 -6.32 -30.76
N ILE A 90 10.79 -5.41 -29.83
CA ILE A 90 12.10 -5.41 -29.16
C ILE A 90 12.28 -6.67 -28.32
N ALA A 91 11.28 -7.05 -27.53
CA ALA A 91 11.34 -8.24 -26.67
C ALA A 91 11.41 -9.52 -27.51
N ILE A 92 10.64 -9.64 -28.60
CA ILE A 92 10.72 -10.74 -29.55
C ILE A 92 12.12 -10.77 -30.21
N GLY A 93 12.65 -9.61 -30.61
CA GLY A 93 14.01 -9.49 -31.15
C GLY A 93 15.10 -9.93 -30.15
N ILE A 94 14.93 -9.63 -28.86
CA ILE A 94 15.85 -10.05 -27.79
C ILE A 94 15.69 -11.54 -27.45
N VAL A 95 14.48 -12.09 -27.49
CA VAL A 95 14.27 -13.54 -27.24
C VAL A 95 14.83 -14.37 -28.39
N LEU A 96 14.66 -13.92 -29.62
CA LEU A 96 15.22 -14.54 -30.83
C LEU A 96 16.74 -14.28 -31.01
N TYR A 97 17.31 -13.35 -30.22
CA TYR A 97 18.74 -13.01 -30.21
C TYR A 97 19.64 -14.21 -29.88
N THR A 98 19.11 -15.21 -29.17
CA THR A 98 19.88 -16.39 -28.78
C THR A 98 20.12 -17.37 -29.93
N THR A 99 19.41 -17.25 -31.06
CA THR A 99 19.56 -18.20 -32.18
C THR A 99 19.88 -17.59 -33.54
N PHE A 100 19.63 -16.32 -33.83
CA PHE A 100 19.97 -15.74 -35.14
C PHE A 100 20.25 -14.24 -35.03
N PHE A 101 21.53 -13.88 -34.88
CA PHE A 101 22.02 -12.50 -34.73
C PHE A 101 21.55 -11.57 -35.86
N GLU A 102 21.31 -12.12 -37.05
CA GLU A 102 21.00 -11.39 -38.27
C GLU A 102 19.52 -11.02 -38.39
N ILE A 103 18.61 -11.91 -37.98
CA ILE A 103 17.17 -11.68 -38.03
C ILE A 103 16.77 -10.64 -36.96
N SER A 104 17.37 -10.69 -35.77
CA SER A 104 17.10 -9.73 -34.70
C SER A 104 17.50 -8.29 -35.07
N LEU A 105 18.61 -8.11 -35.80
CA LEU A 105 19.04 -6.79 -36.26
C LEU A 105 18.02 -6.19 -37.23
N VAL A 106 17.47 -7.01 -38.14
CA VAL A 106 16.46 -6.57 -39.11
C VAL A 106 15.19 -6.11 -38.41
N PHE A 107 14.67 -6.87 -37.43
CA PHE A 107 13.48 -6.45 -36.68
C PHE A 107 13.69 -5.19 -35.84
N ILE A 108 14.90 -4.99 -35.28
CA ILE A 108 15.25 -3.75 -34.56
C ILE A 108 15.28 -2.56 -35.51
N ILE A 109 15.93 -2.69 -36.67
CA ILE A 109 16.00 -1.62 -37.68
C ILE A 109 14.60 -1.30 -38.23
N THR A 110 13.79 -2.31 -38.55
CA THR A 110 12.40 -2.13 -38.98
C THR A 110 11.55 -1.45 -37.90
N GLY A 111 11.70 -1.85 -36.62
CA GLY A 111 11.02 -1.21 -35.50
C GLY A 111 11.41 0.25 -35.30
N ILE A 112 12.69 0.58 -35.50
CA ILE A 112 13.18 1.97 -35.49
C ILE A 112 12.60 2.75 -36.67
N LEU A 113 12.60 2.20 -37.89
CA LEU A 113 12.10 2.90 -39.08
C LEU A 113 10.59 3.18 -39.03
N ILE A 114 9.80 2.30 -38.40
CA ILE A 114 8.36 2.47 -38.23
C ILE A 114 8.03 3.38 -37.02
N SER A 115 9.01 3.71 -36.17
CA SER A 115 8.77 4.51 -34.98
C SER A 115 8.26 5.92 -35.31
N PRO A 116 7.36 6.49 -34.49
CA PRO A 116 6.85 7.86 -34.68
C PRO A 116 7.97 8.92 -34.73
N TYR A 117 9.04 8.68 -33.97
CA TYR A 117 10.17 9.61 -33.85
C TYR A 117 10.92 9.79 -35.17
N THR A 118 11.13 8.70 -35.91
CA THR A 118 11.78 8.67 -37.22
C THR A 118 10.89 9.32 -38.28
N GLY A 119 9.57 9.14 -38.16
CA GLY A 119 8.58 9.84 -38.98
C GLY A 119 8.63 11.36 -38.80
N GLU A 120 8.62 11.85 -37.55
CA GLU A 120 8.78 13.28 -37.26
C GLU A 120 10.14 13.81 -37.70
N LEU A 121 11.22 13.04 -37.51
CA LEU A 121 12.57 13.45 -37.88
C LEU A 121 12.75 13.56 -39.41
N LEU A 122 12.22 12.62 -40.19
CA LEU A 122 12.26 12.66 -41.66
C LEU A 122 11.36 13.77 -42.21
N GLN A 123 10.18 13.99 -41.63
CA GLN A 123 9.29 15.07 -42.04
C GLN A 123 9.90 16.44 -41.72
N ASN A 124 10.48 16.62 -40.54
CA ASN A 124 11.04 17.91 -40.11
C ASN A 124 12.39 18.24 -40.78
N LYS A 125 13.21 17.25 -41.13
CA LYS A 125 14.52 17.50 -41.76
C LYS A 125 14.53 17.41 -43.28
N LEU A 126 13.69 16.57 -43.88
CA LEU A 126 13.74 16.32 -45.33
C LEU A 126 12.47 16.72 -46.05
N GLY A 127 11.40 17.12 -45.35
CA GLY A 127 10.14 17.56 -45.95
C GLY A 127 9.35 16.45 -46.67
N ILE A 128 9.77 15.19 -46.51
CA ILE A 128 9.16 14.06 -47.22
C ILE A 128 8.00 13.50 -46.39
N ASN A 129 6.79 13.54 -46.95
CA ASN A 129 5.58 13.06 -46.29
C ASN A 129 5.16 11.70 -46.89
N PHE A 130 5.62 10.60 -46.29
CA PHE A 130 5.26 9.25 -46.75
C PHE A 130 3.87 8.84 -46.24
N ALA A 131 2.97 8.46 -47.16
CA ALA A 131 1.73 7.78 -46.82
C ALA A 131 2.02 6.43 -46.12
N SER A 132 1.20 6.02 -45.15
CA SER A 132 1.44 4.80 -44.34
C SER A 132 1.73 3.55 -45.15
N ASN A 133 1.13 3.40 -46.33
CA ASN A 133 1.32 2.24 -47.19
C ASN A 133 2.72 2.21 -47.84
N MET A 134 3.30 3.38 -48.14
CA MET A 134 4.66 3.48 -48.69
C MET A 134 5.72 3.11 -47.66
N LYS A 135 5.48 3.38 -46.37
CA LYS A 135 6.41 3.02 -45.29
C LYS A 135 6.56 1.50 -45.15
N VAL A 136 5.48 0.76 -45.36
CA VAL A 136 5.47 -0.71 -45.37
C VAL A 136 6.21 -1.26 -46.59
N ILE A 137 6.02 -0.64 -47.76
CA ILE A 137 6.69 -1.05 -49.00
C ILE A 137 8.20 -0.80 -48.91
N VAL A 138 8.64 0.35 -48.40
CA VAL A 138 10.07 0.66 -48.20
C VAL A 138 10.70 -0.26 -47.15
N ALA A 139 9.96 -0.60 -46.08
CA ALA A 139 10.42 -1.56 -45.08
C ALA A 139 10.55 -2.98 -45.64
N LEU A 140 9.60 -3.41 -46.47
CA LEU A 140 9.64 -4.71 -47.16
C LEU A 140 10.77 -4.76 -48.20
N LEU A 141 10.96 -3.69 -48.97
CA LEU A 141 12.06 -3.60 -49.93
C LEU A 141 13.42 -3.61 -49.23
N ALA A 142 13.59 -2.88 -48.12
CA ALA A 142 14.81 -2.94 -47.32
C ALA A 142 15.04 -4.35 -46.73
N LEU A 143 13.98 -5.05 -46.33
CA LEU A 143 14.04 -6.43 -45.84
C LEU A 143 14.49 -7.40 -46.94
N VAL A 144 13.95 -7.25 -48.15
CA VAL A 144 14.33 -8.05 -49.33
C VAL A 144 15.78 -7.78 -49.74
N THR A 145 16.21 -6.51 -49.78
CA THR A 145 17.59 -6.16 -50.12
C THR A 145 18.59 -6.70 -49.09
N VAL A 146 18.23 -6.74 -47.81
CA VAL A 146 19.07 -7.35 -46.75
C VAL A 146 19.09 -8.88 -46.86
N ILE A 147 17.96 -9.53 -47.15
CA ILE A 147 17.90 -10.99 -47.37
C ILE A 147 18.72 -11.40 -48.61
N VAL A 148 18.74 -10.57 -49.65
CA VAL A 148 19.48 -10.84 -50.90
C VAL A 148 20.98 -10.53 -50.77
N LEU A 149 21.37 -9.51 -49.98
CA LEU A 149 22.78 -9.15 -49.80
C LEU A 149 23.53 -10.04 -48.80
N PHE A 150 22.85 -10.70 -47.86
CA PHE A 150 23.50 -11.58 -46.89
C PHE A 150 23.56 -13.04 -47.39
N LYS A 151 24.76 -13.37 -47.85
CA LYS A 151 25.20 -14.53 -48.62
C LYS A 151 25.36 -15.79 -47.76
N GLU A 152 24.41 -16.72 -47.84
CA GLU A 152 24.62 -18.19 -47.85
C GLU A 152 23.29 -18.91 -48.14
N GLU A 153 23.29 -19.70 -49.22
CA GLU A 153 22.13 -20.39 -49.80
C GLU A 153 21.69 -21.58 -48.94
N THR A 154 20.51 -21.49 -48.33
CA THR A 154 19.77 -22.67 -47.84
C THR A 154 18.45 -22.80 -48.61
N GLU A 155 18.00 -24.02 -48.88
CA GLU A 155 16.82 -24.31 -49.73
C GLU A 155 15.54 -23.59 -49.27
N ASP A 156 15.37 -23.38 -47.96
CA ASP A 156 14.23 -22.67 -47.38
C ASP A 156 14.15 -21.19 -47.81
N LYS A 157 15.30 -20.58 -48.15
CA LYS A 157 15.36 -19.18 -48.62
C LYS A 157 14.95 -19.07 -50.10
N ARG A 158 15.19 -20.09 -50.92
CA ARG A 158 14.70 -20.14 -52.32
C ARG A 158 13.18 -20.27 -52.37
N PHE A 159 12.57 -20.99 -51.43
CA PHE A 159 11.12 -21.04 -51.29
C PHE A 159 10.53 -19.66 -50.98
N PHE A 160 11.12 -18.91 -50.04
CA PHE A 160 10.63 -17.57 -49.70
C PHE A 160 10.85 -16.55 -50.81
N VAL A 161 11.96 -16.62 -51.56
CA VAL A 161 12.18 -15.78 -52.75
C VAL A 161 11.21 -16.16 -53.87
N GLY A 162 10.96 -17.45 -54.12
CA GLY A 162 9.97 -17.92 -55.10
C GLY A 162 8.54 -17.53 -54.73
N PHE A 163 8.18 -17.62 -53.44
CA PHE A 163 6.89 -17.17 -52.91
C PHE A 163 6.73 -15.64 -53.01
N LEU A 164 7.81 -14.87 -52.79
CA LEU A 164 7.82 -13.42 -52.93
C LEU A 164 7.78 -12.97 -54.41
N ILE A 165 8.39 -13.71 -55.32
CA ILE A 165 8.29 -13.49 -56.77
C ILE A 165 6.87 -13.83 -57.27
N GLN A 166 6.25 -14.89 -56.74
CA GLN A 166 4.85 -15.22 -57.08
C GLN A 166 3.84 -14.21 -56.53
N THR A 167 4.12 -13.63 -55.35
CA THR A 167 3.24 -12.63 -54.74
C THR A 167 3.50 -11.22 -55.26
N ALA A 168 4.71 -10.94 -55.75
CA ALA A 168 5.00 -9.80 -56.62
C ALA A 168 4.60 -10.16 -58.06
N GLN A 169 3.29 -10.23 -58.32
CA GLN A 169 2.77 -10.21 -59.70
C GLN A 169 3.27 -8.93 -60.39
N ILE A 170 4.42 -9.03 -61.06
CA ILE A 170 4.84 -8.14 -62.12
C ILE A 170 4.17 -8.71 -63.37
N ASP A 171 3.24 -7.95 -63.95
CA ASP A 171 2.66 -8.20 -65.26
C ASP A 171 3.80 -8.46 -66.27
N TYR A 172 4.06 -9.73 -66.55
CA TYR A 172 4.82 -10.15 -67.71
C TYR A 172 3.81 -10.75 -68.68
N ASP A 173 3.48 -10.01 -69.74
CA ASP A 173 2.53 -10.35 -70.81
C ASP A 173 2.97 -11.53 -71.72
N ASN A 174 3.82 -12.44 -71.23
CA ASN A 174 4.27 -13.59 -72.03
C ASN A 174 4.17 -14.91 -71.26
N ASP A 175 2.93 -15.37 -71.07
CA ASP A 175 2.57 -16.63 -70.41
C ASP A 175 3.20 -17.89 -71.04
N ASN A 176 3.69 -17.82 -72.27
CA ASN A 176 4.20 -18.99 -72.99
C ASN A 176 5.62 -19.38 -72.55
N GLU A 177 6.46 -18.40 -72.20
CA GLU A 177 7.84 -18.65 -71.73
C GLU A 177 7.87 -19.06 -70.24
N LEU A 178 6.96 -18.51 -69.43
CA LEU A 178 6.84 -18.88 -68.02
C LEU A 178 6.30 -20.31 -67.84
N ASN A 179 5.39 -20.76 -68.70
CA ASN A 179 4.87 -22.14 -68.69
C ASN A 179 5.89 -23.16 -69.22
N GLN A 180 6.75 -22.80 -70.17
CA GLN A 180 7.88 -23.64 -70.58
C GLN A 180 8.96 -23.73 -69.50
N LEU A 181 9.30 -22.62 -68.85
CA LEU A 181 10.28 -22.62 -67.77
C LEU A 181 9.74 -23.34 -66.52
N SER A 182 8.46 -23.16 -66.17
CA SER A 182 7.84 -23.88 -65.05
C SER A 182 7.72 -25.37 -65.35
N SER A 183 7.30 -25.79 -66.55
CA SER A 183 7.22 -27.22 -66.90
C SER A 183 8.59 -27.91 -66.98
N TYR A 184 9.65 -27.19 -67.37
CA TYR A 184 11.01 -27.70 -67.42
C TYR A 184 11.65 -27.77 -66.02
N LEU A 185 11.50 -26.72 -65.19
CA LEU A 185 12.00 -26.69 -63.81
C LEU A 185 11.22 -27.65 -62.90
N TYR A 186 9.90 -27.78 -63.07
CA TYR A 186 9.09 -28.72 -62.29
C TYR A 186 9.29 -30.18 -62.76
N GLY A 187 9.41 -30.46 -64.05
CA GLY A 187 9.37 -31.84 -64.58
C GLY A 187 10.56 -32.72 -64.16
N VAL A 188 11.78 -32.19 -64.27
CA VAL A 188 13.00 -32.97 -63.97
C VAL A 188 13.25 -33.03 -62.47
N GLU A 189 13.04 -31.93 -61.75
CA GLU A 189 13.27 -31.87 -60.32
C GLU A 189 12.19 -32.62 -59.52
N LEU A 190 10.92 -32.57 -59.92
CA LEU A 190 9.88 -33.42 -59.31
C LEU A 190 10.13 -34.90 -59.57
N LYS A 191 10.62 -35.27 -60.77
CA LYS A 191 10.95 -36.67 -61.06
C LYS A 191 12.07 -37.16 -60.14
N LYS A 192 13.14 -36.37 -59.98
CA LYS A 192 14.24 -36.67 -59.04
C LYS A 192 13.75 -36.71 -57.59
N ARG A 193 12.93 -35.76 -57.13
CA ARG A 193 12.35 -35.76 -55.78
C ARG A 193 11.42 -36.94 -55.55
N LYS A 194 10.63 -37.32 -56.56
CA LYS A 194 9.77 -38.50 -56.52
C LYS A 194 10.61 -39.78 -56.41
N GLU A 195 11.69 -39.89 -57.18
CA GLU A 195 12.63 -41.02 -57.09
C GLU A 195 13.33 -41.07 -55.73
N THR A 196 13.80 -39.94 -55.19
CA THR A 196 14.37 -39.87 -53.84
C THR A 196 13.35 -40.24 -52.77
N TYR A 197 12.11 -39.75 -52.87
CA TYR A 197 11.03 -40.10 -51.95
C TYR A 197 10.70 -41.60 -52.02
N LEU A 198 10.64 -42.18 -53.23
CA LEU A 198 10.41 -43.60 -53.40
C LEU A 198 11.56 -44.43 -52.80
N SER A 199 12.81 -44.02 -52.97
CA SER A 199 13.97 -44.68 -52.36
C SER A 199 13.96 -44.59 -50.83
N GLN A 200 13.68 -43.40 -50.27
CA GLN A 200 13.54 -43.23 -48.81
C GLN A 200 12.36 -44.02 -48.24
N ARG A 201 11.26 -44.10 -48.99
CA ARG A 201 10.09 -44.90 -48.65
C ARG A 201 10.44 -46.40 -48.63
N GLU A 202 11.14 -46.89 -49.64
CA GLU A 202 11.60 -48.29 -49.70
C GLU A 202 12.56 -48.64 -48.55
N GLU A 203 13.48 -47.74 -48.23
CA GLU A 203 14.39 -47.90 -47.09
C GLU A 203 13.62 -47.94 -45.75
N LEU A 204 12.67 -47.02 -45.55
CA LEU A 204 11.81 -47.02 -44.38
C LEU A 204 10.96 -48.29 -44.28
N LEU A 205 10.40 -48.76 -45.40
CA LEU A 205 9.64 -50.00 -45.45
C LEU A 205 10.50 -51.20 -45.03
N ALA A 206 11.73 -51.29 -45.54
CA ALA A 206 12.68 -52.34 -45.16
C ALA A 206 13.02 -52.30 -43.66
N TYR A 207 13.25 -51.11 -43.08
CA TYR A 207 13.50 -50.98 -41.65
C TYR A 207 12.28 -51.35 -40.79
N LEU A 208 11.09 -50.89 -41.15
CA LEU A 208 9.87 -51.19 -40.40
C LEU A 208 9.56 -52.69 -40.44
N GLN A 209 9.75 -53.33 -41.60
CA GLN A 209 9.63 -54.77 -41.74
C GLN A 209 10.63 -55.49 -40.84
N PHE A 210 11.91 -55.13 -40.90
CA PHE A 210 12.95 -55.68 -40.04
C PHE A 210 12.59 -55.57 -38.55
N TRP A 211 12.11 -54.40 -38.10
CA TRP A 211 11.69 -54.24 -36.69
C TRP A 211 10.46 -55.05 -36.34
N SER A 212 9.52 -55.24 -37.27
CA SER A 212 8.32 -56.05 -37.07
C SER A 212 8.67 -57.54 -36.92
N GLU A 213 9.55 -58.07 -37.78
CA GLU A 213 10.01 -59.46 -37.76
C GLU A 213 10.85 -59.81 -36.52
N ASN A 214 11.46 -58.80 -35.89
CA ASN A 214 12.26 -58.95 -34.66
C ASN A 214 11.47 -58.56 -33.38
N ASP A 215 10.13 -58.57 -33.42
CA ASP A 215 9.22 -58.25 -32.30
C ASP A 215 9.45 -56.86 -31.67
N ASN A 216 10.10 -55.93 -32.39
CA ASN A 216 10.39 -54.58 -31.90
C ASN A 216 9.28 -53.59 -32.25
N TYR A 217 8.08 -53.94 -31.80
CA TYR A 217 6.86 -53.20 -32.12
C TYR A 217 6.88 -51.73 -31.67
N LEU A 218 7.61 -51.40 -30.60
CA LEU A 218 7.78 -50.01 -30.16
C LEU A 218 8.52 -49.17 -31.21
N LYS A 219 9.57 -49.73 -31.84
CA LYS A 219 10.30 -49.03 -32.91
C LYS A 219 9.42 -48.88 -34.15
N VAL A 220 8.69 -49.94 -34.54
CA VAL A 220 7.72 -49.88 -35.65
C VAL A 220 6.71 -48.75 -35.45
N ILE A 221 6.10 -48.66 -34.26
CA ILE A 221 5.14 -47.59 -33.95
C ILE A 221 5.83 -46.22 -33.99
N SER A 222 6.97 -46.06 -33.29
CA SER A 222 7.62 -44.74 -33.17
C SER A 222 8.12 -44.17 -34.49
N GLN A 223 8.64 -45.01 -35.39
CA GLN A 223 9.19 -44.60 -36.68
C GLN A 223 8.11 -44.56 -37.77
N GLY A 224 7.12 -45.46 -37.73
CA GLY A 224 6.08 -45.56 -38.74
C GLY A 224 4.91 -44.59 -38.57
N SER A 225 4.64 -44.12 -37.34
CA SER A 225 3.43 -43.30 -37.04
C SER A 225 3.34 -42.02 -37.88
N ALA A 226 4.46 -41.41 -38.25
CA ALA A 226 4.47 -40.19 -39.06
C ALA A 226 4.03 -40.42 -40.52
N TYR A 227 4.04 -41.66 -40.99
CA TYR A 227 3.87 -42.00 -42.40
C TYR A 227 2.55 -42.73 -42.69
N ILE A 228 1.75 -43.02 -41.67
CA ILE A 228 0.49 -43.79 -41.81
C ILE A 228 -0.55 -43.13 -42.72
N THR A 229 -0.48 -41.81 -42.93
CA THR A 229 -1.38 -41.07 -43.84
C THR A 229 -0.96 -41.20 -45.29
N PHE A 230 0.31 -41.47 -45.56
CA PHE A 230 0.91 -41.47 -46.89
C PHE A 230 1.10 -42.87 -47.47
N ASP A 231 1.15 -43.90 -46.61
CA ASP A 231 1.39 -45.28 -47.02
C ASP A 231 0.51 -46.27 -46.26
N SER A 232 -0.25 -47.09 -47.01
CA SER A 232 -1.18 -48.08 -46.44
C SER A 232 -0.48 -49.31 -45.84
N GLN A 233 0.69 -49.70 -46.33
CA GLN A 233 1.47 -50.82 -45.79
C GLN A 233 2.11 -50.42 -44.45
N ILE A 234 2.66 -49.21 -44.36
CA ILE A 234 3.16 -48.66 -43.09
C ILE A 234 2.02 -48.55 -42.08
N ARG A 235 0.84 -48.06 -42.50
CA ARG A 235 -0.35 -48.03 -41.64
C ARG A 235 -0.69 -49.41 -41.10
N HIS A 236 -0.74 -50.42 -41.96
CA HIS A 236 -1.03 -51.79 -41.56
C HIS A 236 -0.04 -52.32 -40.52
N TRP A 237 1.27 -52.15 -40.73
CA TRP A 237 2.29 -52.58 -39.78
C TRP A 237 2.22 -51.83 -38.45
N VAL A 238 1.96 -50.53 -38.46
CA VAL A 238 1.79 -49.74 -37.23
C VAL A 238 0.53 -50.19 -36.47
N GLU A 239 -0.56 -50.47 -37.16
CA GLU A 239 -1.80 -50.99 -36.55
C GLU A 239 -1.62 -52.40 -35.98
N GLU A 240 -0.93 -53.29 -36.69
CA GLU A 240 -0.58 -54.64 -36.23
C GLU A 240 0.33 -54.58 -35.01
N ALA A 241 1.41 -53.80 -35.06
CA ALA A 241 2.34 -53.60 -33.95
C ALA A 241 1.63 -53.04 -32.70
N ASN A 242 0.72 -52.07 -32.88
CA ASN A 242 -0.13 -51.57 -31.79
C ASN A 242 -1.02 -52.68 -31.21
N THR A 243 -1.61 -53.51 -32.06
CA THR A 243 -2.46 -54.63 -31.65
C THR A 243 -1.69 -55.65 -30.83
N VAL A 244 -0.50 -56.06 -31.29
CA VAL A 244 0.37 -57.01 -30.56
C VAL A 244 0.82 -56.43 -29.22
N LEU A 245 1.29 -55.18 -29.21
CA LEU A 245 1.71 -54.52 -27.98
C LEU A 245 0.56 -54.37 -26.98
N ASN A 246 -0.65 -54.09 -27.45
CA ASN A 246 -1.85 -54.03 -26.60
C ASN A 246 -2.23 -55.40 -26.05
N LYS A 247 -2.16 -56.48 -26.85
CA LYS A 247 -2.34 -57.86 -26.36
C LYS A 247 -1.32 -58.23 -25.28
N GLN A 248 -0.05 -57.89 -25.48
CA GLN A 248 1.02 -58.11 -24.48
C GLN A 248 0.75 -57.31 -23.19
N LYS A 249 0.37 -56.03 -23.29
CA LYS A 249 -0.01 -55.21 -22.13
C LYS A 249 -1.19 -55.80 -21.37
N ILE A 250 -2.22 -56.29 -22.06
CA ILE A 250 -3.38 -56.94 -21.46
C ILE A 250 -2.96 -58.21 -20.72
N LYS A 251 -2.17 -59.08 -21.36
CA LYS A 251 -1.66 -60.31 -20.74
C LYS A 251 -0.86 -60.01 -19.47
N ASN A 252 0.10 -59.08 -19.55
CA ASN A 252 0.91 -58.66 -18.41
C ASN A 252 0.04 -58.06 -17.29
N ALA A 253 -0.97 -57.27 -17.63
CA ALA A 253 -1.89 -56.68 -16.66
C ALA A 253 -2.75 -57.75 -15.97
N LEU A 254 -3.27 -58.73 -16.71
CA LEU A 254 -4.06 -59.85 -16.16
C LEU A 254 -3.25 -60.67 -15.14
N GLU A 255 -1.95 -60.82 -15.38
CA GLU A 255 -1.04 -61.54 -14.48
C GLU A 255 -0.62 -60.68 -13.26
N GLN A 256 -0.17 -59.44 -13.48
CA GLN A 256 0.44 -58.63 -12.42
C GLN A 256 -0.58 -57.95 -11.51
N VAL A 257 -1.75 -57.52 -12.03
CA VAL A 257 -2.74 -56.76 -11.24
C VAL A 257 -3.23 -57.57 -10.03
N PRO A 258 -3.58 -58.87 -10.13
CA PRO A 258 -3.94 -59.67 -8.97
C PRO A 258 -2.83 -59.75 -7.91
N GLU A 259 -1.58 -59.92 -8.32
CA GLU A 259 -0.43 -59.99 -7.40
C GLU A 259 -0.17 -58.66 -6.71
N LEU A 260 -0.27 -57.54 -7.43
CA LEU A 260 -0.20 -56.20 -6.85
C LEU A 260 -1.35 -55.95 -5.86
N MET A 261 -2.55 -56.44 -6.16
CA MET A 261 -3.70 -56.35 -5.25
C MET A 261 -3.49 -57.15 -3.97
N LYS A 262 -2.92 -58.36 -4.05
CA LYS A 262 -2.55 -59.20 -2.88
C LYS A 262 -1.46 -58.53 -2.04
N ALA A 263 -0.45 -57.94 -2.69
CA ALA A 263 0.64 -57.21 -2.07
C ALA A 263 0.21 -55.83 -1.50
N LYS A 264 -1.07 -55.46 -1.59
CA LYS A 264 -1.63 -54.15 -1.18
C LYS A 264 -1.02 -52.95 -1.92
N LYS A 265 -0.46 -53.18 -3.10
CA LYS A 265 0.07 -52.15 -4.01
C LYS A 265 -1.05 -51.62 -4.92
N TYR A 266 -2.11 -51.11 -4.30
CA TYR A 266 -3.35 -50.75 -4.99
C TYR A 266 -3.17 -49.70 -6.10
N ARG A 267 -2.18 -48.81 -5.99
CA ARG A 267 -1.91 -47.77 -6.99
C ARG A 267 -1.27 -48.32 -8.24
N GLU A 268 -0.24 -49.16 -8.09
CA GLU A 268 0.39 -49.86 -9.22
C GLU A 268 -0.66 -50.72 -9.94
N ALA A 269 -1.48 -51.45 -9.18
CA ALA A 269 -2.60 -52.21 -9.71
C ALA A 269 -3.61 -51.33 -10.49
N TYR A 270 -3.96 -50.15 -9.95
CA TYR A 270 -4.85 -49.20 -10.61
C TYR A 270 -4.25 -48.63 -11.90
N HIS A 271 -2.98 -48.20 -11.89
CA HIS A 271 -2.32 -47.63 -13.07
C HIS A 271 -2.19 -48.64 -14.21
N LEU A 272 -1.93 -49.90 -13.89
CA LEU A 272 -1.81 -50.96 -14.88
C LEU A 272 -3.18 -51.35 -15.46
N ALA A 273 -4.24 -51.37 -14.65
CA ALA A 273 -5.58 -51.81 -15.07
C ALA A 273 -6.45 -50.70 -15.69
N ALA A 274 -6.37 -49.45 -15.20
CA ALA A 274 -7.30 -48.38 -15.57
C ALA A 274 -7.30 -47.97 -17.06
N PRO A 275 -6.17 -48.02 -17.80
CA PRO A 275 -6.17 -47.75 -19.25
C PRO A 275 -6.91 -48.83 -20.06
N LEU A 276 -7.01 -50.06 -19.54
CA LEU A 276 -7.53 -51.24 -20.25
C LEU A 276 -9.02 -51.47 -19.96
N LYS A 277 -9.84 -50.45 -20.25
CA LYS A 277 -11.27 -50.42 -19.91
C LYS A 277 -12.11 -51.49 -20.63
N GLU A 278 -11.62 -51.99 -21.76
CA GLU A 278 -12.32 -52.97 -22.60
C GLU A 278 -12.29 -54.39 -22.01
N ILE A 279 -11.42 -54.65 -21.03
CA ILE A 279 -11.29 -55.96 -20.38
C ILE A 279 -12.06 -55.93 -19.05
N PRO A 280 -13.24 -56.57 -18.94
CA PRO A 280 -14.12 -56.43 -17.77
C PRO A 280 -13.46 -56.84 -16.45
N GLU A 281 -12.58 -57.84 -16.48
CA GLU A 281 -11.85 -58.31 -15.29
C GLU A 281 -10.88 -57.25 -14.74
N LEU A 282 -10.09 -56.64 -15.62
CA LEU A 282 -9.17 -55.56 -15.24
C LEU A 282 -9.93 -54.32 -14.79
N GLN A 283 -11.03 -53.98 -15.46
CA GLN A 283 -11.89 -52.87 -15.07
C GLN A 283 -12.43 -53.06 -13.64
N LYS A 284 -12.89 -54.28 -13.31
CA LYS A 284 -13.36 -54.62 -11.96
C LYS A 284 -12.25 -54.46 -10.92
N GLN A 285 -11.03 -54.90 -11.22
CA GLN A 285 -9.88 -54.72 -10.32
C GLN A 285 -9.48 -53.25 -10.17
N ALA A 286 -9.49 -52.46 -11.25
CA ALA A 286 -9.22 -51.04 -11.23
C ALA A 286 -10.21 -50.29 -10.33
N ILE A 287 -11.52 -50.58 -10.44
CA ILE A 287 -12.56 -49.99 -9.58
C ILE A 287 -12.31 -50.35 -8.11
N LYS A 288 -11.99 -51.63 -7.83
CA LYS A 288 -11.69 -52.09 -6.46
C LYS A 288 -10.46 -51.41 -5.88
N ALA A 289 -9.38 -51.32 -6.65
CA ALA A 289 -8.16 -50.63 -6.28
C ALA A 289 -8.40 -49.14 -5.99
N LYS A 290 -9.12 -48.46 -6.89
CA LYS A 290 -9.50 -47.05 -6.76
C LYS A 290 -10.29 -46.79 -5.49
N LYS A 291 -11.30 -47.61 -5.19
CA LYS A 291 -12.11 -47.51 -3.96
C LYS A 291 -11.26 -47.58 -2.69
N ILE A 292 -10.21 -48.41 -2.68
CA ILE A 292 -9.29 -48.53 -1.55
C ILE A 292 -8.40 -47.29 -1.45
N ILE A 293 -7.83 -46.82 -2.57
CA ILE A 293 -7.03 -45.59 -2.63
C ILE A 293 -7.85 -44.40 -2.13
N ASP A 294 -9.08 -44.23 -2.61
CA ASP A 294 -9.99 -43.15 -2.21
C ASP A 294 -10.28 -43.20 -0.70
N LYS A 295 -10.46 -44.40 -0.14
CA LYS A 295 -10.65 -44.59 1.31
C LYS A 295 -9.42 -44.16 2.10
N GLU A 296 -8.20 -44.42 1.61
CA GLU A 296 -6.96 -43.96 2.25
C GLU A 296 -6.78 -42.45 2.15
N ILE A 297 -7.07 -41.86 0.99
CA ILE A 297 -7.07 -40.41 0.79
C ILE A 297 -8.08 -39.74 1.73
N ALA A 298 -9.29 -40.29 1.88
CA ALA A 298 -10.29 -39.80 2.82
C ALA A 298 -9.80 -39.84 4.27
N LYS A 299 -9.07 -40.89 4.68
CA LYS A 299 -8.43 -40.94 6.01
C LYS A 299 -7.37 -39.85 6.18
N LEU A 300 -6.56 -39.58 5.15
CA LEU A 300 -5.57 -38.51 5.18
C LEU A 300 -6.25 -37.12 5.27
N ARG A 301 -7.33 -36.89 4.52
CA ARG A 301 -8.13 -35.66 4.61
C ARG A 301 -8.72 -35.46 6.00
N SER A 302 -9.29 -36.50 6.60
CA SER A 302 -9.78 -36.44 7.98
C SER A 302 -8.67 -36.12 9.00
N LEU A 303 -7.44 -36.64 8.81
CA LEU A 303 -6.30 -36.29 9.65
C LEU A 303 -5.88 -34.82 9.45
N TYR A 304 -5.95 -34.30 8.23
CA TYR A 304 -5.67 -32.91 7.91
C TYR A 304 -6.68 -31.97 8.58
N GLU A 305 -7.97 -32.25 8.46
CA GLU A 305 -9.06 -31.48 9.08
C GLU A 305 -8.96 -31.44 10.60
N LYS A 306 -8.53 -32.55 11.22
CA LYS A 306 -8.25 -32.64 12.67
C LYS A 306 -6.95 -31.93 13.09
N GLY A 307 -6.29 -31.21 12.20
CA GLY A 307 -5.02 -30.52 12.46
C GLY A 307 -3.83 -31.44 12.72
N ARG A 308 -3.94 -32.74 12.39
CA ARG A 308 -2.88 -33.75 12.64
C ARG A 308 -1.86 -33.77 11.51
N TYR A 309 -1.34 -32.61 11.12
CA TYR A 309 -0.49 -32.42 9.95
C TYR A 309 0.76 -33.33 9.91
N LYS A 310 1.42 -33.57 11.06
CA LYS A 310 2.57 -34.49 11.14
C LYS A 310 2.22 -35.90 10.67
N LYS A 311 1.02 -36.40 11.00
CA LYS A 311 0.55 -37.73 10.60
C LYS A 311 0.18 -37.76 9.11
N VAL A 312 -0.38 -36.67 8.56
CA VAL A 312 -0.68 -36.54 7.13
C VAL A 312 0.62 -36.60 6.31
N ILE A 313 1.64 -35.84 6.72
CA ILE A 313 2.94 -35.83 6.06
C ILE A 313 3.55 -37.24 6.13
N LEU A 314 3.71 -37.81 7.33
CA LEU A 314 4.32 -39.12 7.49
C LEU A 314 3.62 -40.24 6.68
N LYS A 315 2.29 -40.28 6.72
CA LYS A 315 1.51 -41.32 6.02
C LYS A 315 1.34 -41.03 4.53
N GLY A 316 1.40 -39.77 4.10
CA GLY A 316 1.19 -39.35 2.72
C GLY A 316 2.47 -39.28 1.89
N THR A 317 3.64 -39.05 2.49
CA THR A 317 4.92 -38.88 1.78
C THR A 317 5.25 -40.05 0.83
N PRO A 318 5.10 -41.34 1.20
CA PRO A 318 5.38 -42.46 0.29
C PRO A 318 4.53 -42.47 -1.00
N TYR A 319 3.50 -41.63 -1.05
CA TYR A 319 2.45 -41.60 -2.05
C TYR A 319 2.45 -40.30 -2.87
N VAL A 320 3.41 -39.40 -2.65
CA VAL A 320 3.48 -38.08 -3.30
C VAL A 320 3.85 -38.17 -4.79
N GLU A 321 4.66 -39.15 -5.17
CA GLU A 321 5.08 -39.33 -6.57
C GLU A 321 3.95 -39.90 -7.43
N SER A 322 3.15 -40.82 -6.86
CA SER A 322 2.12 -41.56 -7.59
C SER A 322 0.73 -40.91 -7.59
N ASP A 323 0.45 -39.90 -6.76
CA ASP A 323 -0.89 -39.29 -6.70
C ASP A 323 -0.84 -37.77 -6.42
N CYS A 324 -1.41 -37.01 -7.36
CA CYS A 324 -1.43 -35.55 -7.30
C CYS A 324 -2.30 -35.01 -6.13
N GLN A 325 -3.36 -35.71 -5.74
CA GLN A 325 -4.20 -35.30 -4.60
C GLN A 325 -3.45 -35.49 -3.29
N VAL A 326 -2.74 -36.60 -3.12
CA VAL A 326 -1.92 -36.83 -1.93
C VAL A 326 -0.75 -35.85 -1.87
N ARG A 327 -0.08 -35.58 -2.99
CA ARG A 327 0.94 -34.52 -3.10
C ARG A 327 0.41 -33.18 -2.60
N ARG A 328 -0.74 -32.74 -3.13
CA ARG A 328 -1.38 -31.48 -2.72
C ARG A 328 -1.70 -31.47 -1.22
N LEU A 329 -2.23 -32.57 -0.69
CA LEU A 329 -2.59 -32.67 0.72
C LEU A 329 -1.37 -32.65 1.65
N VAL A 330 -0.28 -33.34 1.27
CA VAL A 330 1.00 -33.32 2.02
C VAL A 330 1.62 -31.93 2.01
N ASN A 331 1.66 -31.26 0.85
CA ASN A 331 2.18 -29.90 0.73
C ASN A 331 1.37 -28.92 1.58
N ASN A 332 0.04 -29.01 1.52
CA ASN A 332 -0.85 -28.22 2.37
C ASN A 332 -0.60 -28.50 3.87
N ALA A 333 -0.38 -29.75 4.25
CA ALA A 333 -0.08 -30.13 5.64
C ALA A 333 1.27 -29.58 6.09
N GLN A 334 2.29 -29.54 5.23
CA GLN A 334 3.59 -28.93 5.52
C GLN A 334 3.45 -27.42 5.75
N LEU A 335 2.74 -26.72 4.86
CA LEU A 335 2.45 -25.29 5.00
C LEU A 335 1.67 -24.99 6.29
N ALA A 336 0.62 -25.76 6.58
CA ALA A 336 -0.18 -25.59 7.79
C ALA A 336 0.63 -25.86 9.06
N LYS A 337 1.51 -26.87 9.06
CA LYS A 337 2.43 -27.15 10.16
C LYS A 337 3.43 -26.01 10.38
N ALA A 338 3.98 -25.44 9.30
CA ALA A 338 4.89 -24.30 9.38
C ALA A 338 4.20 -23.06 9.98
N LYS A 339 3.01 -22.71 9.49
CA LYS A 339 2.17 -21.64 10.05
C LYS A 339 1.83 -21.86 11.53
N LEU A 340 1.52 -23.10 11.92
CA LEU A 340 1.26 -23.43 13.33
C LEU A 340 2.51 -23.25 14.21
N ALA A 341 3.69 -23.62 13.69
CA ALA A 341 4.95 -23.45 14.41
C ALA A 341 5.29 -21.96 14.59
N GLU A 342 5.12 -21.16 13.54
CA GLU A 342 5.27 -19.70 13.58
C GLU A 342 4.30 -19.08 14.60
N HIS A 343 3.01 -19.42 14.54
CA HIS A 343 2.01 -18.93 15.49
C HIS A 343 2.37 -19.28 16.95
N ARG A 344 2.94 -20.46 17.19
CA ARG A 344 3.43 -20.85 18.52
C ARG A 344 4.63 -20.01 18.97
N ARG A 345 5.58 -19.71 18.09
CA ARG A 345 6.72 -18.83 18.41
C ARG A 345 6.23 -17.43 18.76
N PHE A 346 5.36 -16.87 17.92
CA PHE A 346 4.70 -15.59 18.16
C PHE A 346 3.98 -15.53 19.52
N ASN A 347 3.20 -16.54 19.87
CA ASN A 347 2.50 -16.59 21.15
C ASN A 347 3.46 -16.71 22.35
N LYS A 348 4.57 -17.44 22.20
CA LYS A 348 5.62 -17.52 23.24
C LYS A 348 6.27 -16.16 23.48
N GLU A 349 6.57 -15.40 22.42
CA GLU A 349 7.11 -14.04 22.54
C GLU A 349 6.12 -13.10 23.24
N ILE A 350 4.84 -13.14 22.86
CA ILE A 350 3.78 -12.40 23.56
C ILE A 350 3.73 -12.76 25.05
N GLN A 351 3.82 -14.05 25.38
CA GLN A 351 3.79 -14.52 26.76
C GLN A 351 4.98 -13.98 27.54
N LYS A 352 6.20 -14.04 26.97
CA LYS A 352 7.44 -13.54 27.57
C LYS A 352 7.38 -12.04 27.84
N ILE A 353 6.90 -11.24 26.87
CA ILE A 353 6.66 -9.80 27.04
C ILE A 353 5.67 -9.55 28.18
N ASN A 354 4.52 -10.24 28.17
CA ASN A 354 3.50 -10.07 29.20
C ASN A 354 3.99 -10.44 30.60
N GLN A 355 4.75 -11.52 30.75
CA GLN A 355 5.38 -11.91 32.02
C GLN A 355 6.35 -10.82 32.51
N THR A 356 7.14 -10.24 31.62
CA THR A 356 8.07 -9.15 31.94
C THR A 356 7.34 -7.87 32.38
N ILE A 357 6.21 -7.54 31.72
CA ILE A 357 5.31 -6.45 32.14
C ILE A 357 4.71 -6.73 33.53
N LYS A 358 4.23 -7.96 33.78
CA LYS A 358 3.69 -8.37 35.08
C LYS A 358 4.72 -8.26 36.21
N ALA A 359 5.98 -8.57 35.91
CA ALA A 359 7.11 -8.40 36.82
C ALA A 359 7.54 -6.93 37.04
N ARG A 360 6.80 -5.95 36.48
CA ARG A 360 7.07 -4.51 36.56
C ARG A 360 8.42 -4.08 35.94
N LYS A 361 9.02 -4.91 35.09
CA LYS A 361 10.28 -4.64 34.37
C LYS A 361 9.97 -3.98 33.02
N TYR A 362 9.38 -2.79 33.02
CA TYR A 362 8.77 -2.20 31.83
C TYR A 362 9.77 -1.85 30.71
N GLU A 363 10.96 -1.35 31.05
CA GLU A 363 11.99 -1.03 30.04
C GLU A 363 12.46 -2.29 29.32
N GLN A 364 12.76 -3.34 30.09
CA GLN A 364 13.14 -4.64 29.55
C GLN A 364 12.03 -5.24 28.67
N ALA A 365 10.76 -5.06 29.04
CA ALA A 365 9.64 -5.50 28.21
C ALA A 365 9.55 -4.73 26.89
N ILE A 366 9.81 -3.42 26.90
CA ILE A 366 9.83 -2.58 25.69
C ILE A 366 10.99 -3.00 24.79
N ASP A 367 12.19 -3.18 25.34
CA ASP A 367 13.37 -3.60 24.57
C ASP A 367 13.22 -4.99 23.99
N LEU A 368 12.68 -5.93 24.79
CA LEU A 368 12.39 -7.29 24.33
C LEU A 368 11.37 -7.30 23.20
N ALA A 369 10.32 -6.48 23.30
CA ALA A 369 9.32 -6.35 22.24
C ALA A 369 9.89 -5.72 20.96
N LYS A 370 10.77 -4.70 21.08
CA LYS A 370 11.44 -4.06 19.94
C LYS A 370 12.44 -4.97 19.23
N LYS A 371 13.14 -5.84 19.97
CA LYS A 371 14.10 -6.80 19.43
C LYS A 371 13.46 -8.09 18.89
N SER A 372 12.16 -8.28 19.09
CA SER A 372 11.43 -9.45 18.59
C SER A 372 11.37 -9.46 17.07
N GLU A 373 11.40 -10.64 16.45
CA GLU A 373 11.13 -10.83 15.01
C GLU A 373 9.74 -10.28 14.61
N TYR A 374 8.85 -10.09 15.57
CA TYR A 374 7.49 -9.59 15.40
C TYR A 374 7.29 -8.12 15.85
N ALA A 375 8.36 -7.31 15.92
CA ALA A 375 8.32 -5.95 16.48
C ALA A 375 7.24 -5.05 15.86
N LEU A 376 6.97 -5.21 14.57
CA LEU A 376 5.97 -4.42 13.82
C LEU A 376 4.54 -4.98 13.94
N HIS A 377 4.35 -6.16 14.54
CA HIS A 377 3.04 -6.77 14.63
C HIS A 377 2.11 -5.96 15.56
N PRO A 378 0.85 -5.66 15.16
CA PRO A 378 -0.05 -4.80 15.94
C PRO A 378 -0.25 -5.20 17.42
N LYS A 379 -0.29 -6.52 17.70
CA LYS A 379 -0.37 -7.03 19.08
C LYS A 379 0.89 -6.71 19.90
N ILE A 380 2.08 -6.73 19.31
CA ILE A 380 3.34 -6.40 19.99
C ILE A 380 3.42 -4.89 20.24
N LEU A 381 3.03 -4.07 19.26
CA LEU A 381 2.93 -2.61 19.44
C LEU A 381 1.99 -2.24 20.59
N LYS A 382 0.81 -2.86 20.68
CA LYS A 382 -0.11 -2.69 21.83
C LYS A 382 0.53 -3.05 23.17
N LEU A 383 1.41 -4.06 23.21
CA LEU A 383 2.14 -4.43 24.42
C LEU A 383 3.22 -3.40 24.77
N ILE A 384 3.91 -2.83 23.77
CA ILE A 384 4.87 -1.73 23.97
C ILE A 384 4.15 -0.53 24.58
N ASP A 385 3.01 -0.11 24.03
CA ASP A 385 2.25 1.03 24.54
C ASP A 385 1.72 0.77 25.95
N LYS A 386 1.22 -0.45 26.20
CA LYS A 386 0.83 -0.89 27.54
C LYS A 386 2.01 -0.82 28.52
N ALA A 387 3.21 -1.26 28.13
CA ALA A 387 4.40 -1.21 28.96
C ALA A 387 4.84 0.24 29.24
N LYS A 388 4.86 1.12 28.22
CA LYS A 388 5.15 2.56 28.37
C LYS A 388 4.18 3.23 29.33
N LEU A 389 2.88 2.97 29.18
CA LEU A 389 1.86 3.51 30.07
C LEU A 389 2.07 3.04 31.52
N LYS A 390 2.32 1.74 31.72
CA LYS A 390 2.59 1.17 33.05
C LYS A 390 3.88 1.71 33.67
N ARG A 391 4.91 1.99 32.87
CA ARG A 391 6.12 2.69 33.29
C ARG A 391 5.81 4.09 33.82
N LYS A 392 5.09 4.90 33.03
CA LYS A 392 4.65 6.24 33.44
C LYS A 392 3.83 6.20 34.73
N GLN A 393 2.90 5.26 34.86
CA GLN A 393 2.09 5.08 36.09
C GLN A 393 2.92 4.67 37.31
N ALA A 394 3.97 3.87 37.12
CA ALA A 394 4.86 3.50 38.23
C ALA A 394 5.71 4.69 38.69
N GLU A 395 6.17 5.51 37.75
CA GLU A 395 6.90 6.75 38.02
C GLU A 395 6.01 7.79 38.70
N GLU A 396 4.78 7.95 38.23
CA GLU A 396 3.73 8.75 38.88
C GLU A 396 3.57 8.40 40.35
N LYS A 397 3.43 7.10 40.66
CA LYS A 397 3.29 6.61 42.03
C LYS A 397 4.50 6.96 42.90
N LYS A 398 5.72 6.88 42.36
CA LYS A 398 6.94 7.29 43.08
C LYS A 398 6.93 8.78 43.40
N ILE A 399 6.60 9.62 42.42
CA ILE A 399 6.50 11.08 42.62
C ILE A 399 5.42 11.42 43.64
N LEU A 400 4.23 10.81 43.52
CA LEU A 400 3.13 11.03 44.47
C LEU A 400 3.50 10.56 45.89
N ALA A 401 4.26 9.48 46.04
CA ALA A 401 4.77 9.05 47.34
C ALA A 401 5.72 10.09 47.96
N ARG A 402 6.64 10.67 47.17
CA ARG A 402 7.50 11.77 47.64
C ARG A 402 6.70 13.00 48.03
N LEU A 403 5.72 13.39 47.21
CA LEU A 403 4.84 14.53 47.48
C LEU A 403 4.01 14.38 48.76
N ARG A 404 3.67 13.15 49.18
CA ARG A 404 2.92 12.91 50.44
C ARG A 404 3.74 13.20 51.70
N ILE A 405 5.05 12.97 51.64
CA ILE A 405 5.97 13.17 52.78
C ILE A 405 6.46 14.63 52.80
N LEU A 406 6.38 15.33 51.67
CA LEU A 406 6.90 16.69 51.52
C LEU A 406 6.01 17.73 52.21
N SER A 407 6.56 18.45 53.19
CA SER A 407 5.84 19.55 53.85
C SER A 407 5.37 20.63 52.84
N PRO A 408 4.17 21.21 53.00
CA PRO A 408 3.65 22.30 52.16
C PRO A 408 4.49 23.60 52.16
N THR A 409 5.50 23.71 53.02
CA THR A 409 6.46 24.81 53.05
C THR A 409 7.57 24.68 52.01
N HIS A 410 7.87 23.46 51.53
CA HIS A 410 8.88 23.21 50.49
C HIS A 410 8.35 23.49 49.08
N ILE A 411 7.92 24.73 48.83
CA ILE A 411 7.16 25.13 47.63
C ILE A 411 7.91 24.79 46.34
N GLU A 412 9.21 25.07 46.27
CA GLU A 412 10.01 24.81 45.07
C GLU A 412 10.10 23.32 44.74
N THR A 413 10.23 22.46 45.75
CA THR A 413 10.22 21.01 45.57
C THR A 413 8.85 20.53 45.09
N HIS A 414 7.75 21.08 45.61
CA HIS A 414 6.40 20.82 45.07
C HIS A 414 6.29 21.23 43.60
N ILE A 415 6.78 22.41 43.21
CA ILE A 415 6.80 22.87 41.81
C ILE A 415 7.57 21.88 40.92
N ARG A 416 8.75 21.42 41.36
CA ARG A 416 9.59 20.47 40.61
C ARG A 416 8.87 19.14 40.39
N GLU A 417 8.31 18.55 41.45
CA GLU A 417 7.63 17.26 41.39
C GLU A 417 6.33 17.34 40.56
N TYR A 418 5.50 18.39 40.71
CA TYR A 418 4.30 18.57 39.88
C TYR A 418 4.62 18.86 38.42
N SER A 419 5.72 19.57 38.12
CA SER A 419 6.19 19.76 36.75
C SER A 419 6.58 18.41 36.12
N HIS A 420 7.22 17.53 36.89
CA HIS A 420 7.53 16.18 36.43
C HIS A 420 6.26 15.36 36.16
N LEU A 421 5.25 15.44 37.03
CA LEU A 421 3.96 14.78 36.79
C LEU A 421 3.27 15.26 35.50
N ILE A 422 3.31 16.56 35.20
CA ILE A 422 2.73 17.11 33.96
C ILE A 422 3.53 16.64 32.73
N LYS A 423 4.86 16.53 32.82
CA LYS A 423 5.66 15.96 31.72
C LYS A 423 5.26 14.52 31.40
N LEU A 424 4.91 13.73 32.43
CA LEU A 424 4.44 12.35 32.26
C LEU A 424 2.99 12.29 31.72
N PHE A 425 2.12 13.16 32.24
CA PHE A 425 0.68 13.23 31.98
C PHE A 425 0.22 14.67 31.69
N PRO A 426 0.46 15.18 30.46
CA PRO A 426 0.20 16.57 30.13
C PRO A 426 -1.28 16.94 30.27
N GLU A 427 -2.19 16.01 29.93
CA GLU A 427 -3.64 16.21 29.98
C GLU A 427 -4.25 16.19 31.40
N ASN A 428 -3.44 15.95 32.44
CA ASN A 428 -3.97 15.85 33.80
C ASN A 428 -4.19 17.23 34.44
N GLN A 429 -5.42 17.75 34.30
CA GLN A 429 -5.83 19.05 34.85
C GLN A 429 -5.63 19.20 36.37
N LYS A 430 -5.64 18.09 37.13
CA LYS A 430 -5.40 18.15 38.59
C LYS A 430 -3.95 18.51 38.88
N TYR A 431 -3.00 17.93 38.14
CA TYR A 431 -1.57 18.24 38.28
C TYR A 431 -1.25 19.64 37.81
N GLN A 432 -1.87 20.09 36.71
CA GLN A 432 -1.77 21.47 36.24
C GLN A 432 -2.24 22.48 37.30
N ARG A 433 -3.43 22.28 37.88
CA ARG A 433 -3.95 23.15 38.95
C ARG A 433 -3.06 23.19 40.19
N LYS A 434 -2.53 22.04 40.62
CA LYS A 434 -1.60 21.98 41.75
C LYS A 434 -0.28 22.68 41.46
N LEU A 435 0.27 22.53 40.26
CA LEU A 435 1.47 23.28 39.85
C LEU A 435 1.21 24.79 39.88
N MET A 436 0.09 25.25 39.32
CA MET A 436 -0.28 26.67 39.34
C MET A 436 -0.45 27.19 40.77
N PHE A 437 -1.09 26.42 41.65
CA PHE A 437 -1.22 26.77 43.07
C PHE A 437 0.14 27.01 43.74
N TYR A 438 1.10 26.09 43.60
CA TYR A 438 2.42 26.25 44.22
C TYR A 438 3.25 27.36 43.56
N LYS A 439 3.14 27.55 42.24
CA LYS A 439 3.76 28.70 41.55
C LYS A 439 3.22 30.03 42.10
N LYS A 440 1.89 30.14 42.26
CA LYS A 440 1.26 31.33 42.87
C LYS A 440 1.75 31.54 44.30
N LYS A 441 1.76 30.48 45.12
CA LYS A 441 2.26 30.55 46.51
C LYS A 441 3.74 30.98 46.58
N LEU A 442 4.57 30.58 45.62
CA LEU A 442 5.97 31.02 45.55
C LEU A 442 6.07 32.52 45.23
N ILE A 443 5.24 33.01 44.30
CA ILE A 443 5.15 34.43 43.96
C ILE A 443 4.70 35.22 45.19
N ASP A 444 3.64 34.78 45.86
CA ASP A 444 3.10 35.43 47.05
C ASP A 444 4.13 35.45 48.19
N LEU A 445 4.88 34.36 48.42
CA LEU A 445 5.94 34.29 49.44
C LEU A 445 7.11 35.24 49.14
N ARG A 446 7.48 35.37 47.86
CA ARG A 446 8.60 36.22 47.43
C ARG A 446 8.19 37.68 47.21
N ARG A 447 6.89 38.00 47.27
CA ARG A 447 6.40 39.37 47.12
C ARG A 447 6.80 40.18 48.34
N GLN A 448 7.70 41.14 48.14
CA GLN A 448 8.04 42.14 49.14
C GLN A 448 7.05 43.32 49.05
N PRO A 449 6.85 44.07 50.16
CA PRO A 449 6.14 45.33 50.07
C PRO A 449 6.86 46.28 49.11
N ALA A 450 6.09 47.15 48.47
CA ALA A 450 6.66 48.17 47.62
C ALA A 450 7.60 49.08 48.43
N LEU A 451 8.79 49.34 47.91
CA LEU A 451 9.79 50.19 48.53
C LEU A 451 9.63 51.62 48.02
N LEU A 452 9.26 52.55 48.89
CA LEU A 452 9.32 53.98 48.54
C LEU A 452 10.78 54.39 48.33
N ILE A 453 11.08 54.93 47.16
CA ILE A 453 12.38 55.53 46.83
C ILE A 453 12.17 57.00 46.46
N THR A 454 13.06 57.85 46.95
CA THR A 454 12.97 59.31 46.80
C THR A 454 14.26 59.87 46.21
N ARG A 455 14.18 61.01 45.52
CA ARG A 455 15.32 61.73 44.99
C ARG A 455 16.36 62.04 46.06
N ASP A 456 15.93 62.47 47.24
CA ASP A 456 16.80 62.81 48.36
C ASP A 456 17.73 61.65 48.76
N LYS A 457 17.26 60.40 48.64
CA LYS A 457 18.07 59.21 48.97
C LYS A 457 19.20 58.98 47.97
N TYR A 458 19.02 59.34 46.70
CA TYR A 458 19.99 59.03 45.63
C TYR A 458 20.75 60.28 45.13
N GLY A 459 20.33 61.48 45.54
CA GLY A 459 20.94 62.74 45.15
C GLY A 459 21.06 62.88 43.63
N ASP A 460 22.26 63.20 43.16
CA ASP A 460 22.53 63.37 41.74
C ASP A 460 22.42 62.08 40.91
N LYS A 461 22.46 60.91 41.56
CA LYS A 461 22.31 59.60 40.89
C LYS A 461 20.85 59.18 40.68
N TRP A 462 19.89 60.04 41.04
CA TRP A 462 18.47 59.76 40.85
C TRP A 462 18.08 59.75 39.36
N PRO A 463 17.59 58.64 38.78
CA PRO A 463 17.40 58.58 37.34
C PRO A 463 16.05 59.13 36.85
N PHE A 464 15.15 59.58 37.73
CA PHE A 464 13.79 59.95 37.33
C PHE A 464 13.54 61.46 37.37
N ILE A 465 12.64 61.94 36.51
CA ILE A 465 12.19 63.34 36.50
C ILE A 465 11.31 63.65 37.73
N VAL A 466 10.58 62.63 38.23
CA VAL A 466 9.72 62.74 39.41
C VAL A 466 10.52 62.64 40.72
N ASN A 467 10.03 63.27 41.79
CA ASN A 467 10.76 63.33 43.06
C ASN A 467 10.72 62.01 43.87
N GLN A 468 9.75 61.14 43.65
CA GLN A 468 9.60 59.88 44.38
C GLN A 468 8.70 58.88 43.64
N GLY A 469 8.76 57.62 44.06
CA GLY A 469 7.79 56.60 43.66
C GLY A 469 8.05 55.26 44.33
N TYR A 470 7.20 54.28 44.04
CA TYR A 470 7.24 52.97 44.67
C TYR A 470 7.92 51.95 43.77
N LEU A 471 9.06 51.44 44.22
CA LEU A 471 9.77 50.36 43.56
C LEU A 471 9.18 49.02 43.99
N GLU A 472 8.76 48.22 43.03
CA GLU A 472 8.14 46.91 43.26
C GLU A 472 8.92 45.83 42.53
N CYS A 473 8.93 44.63 43.12
CA CYS A 473 9.32 43.44 42.39
C CYS A 473 8.20 42.40 42.34
N LEU A 474 7.95 41.93 41.12
CA LEU A 474 7.18 40.72 40.84
C LEU A 474 8.18 39.57 40.58
N PRO A 475 8.28 38.58 41.47
CA PRO A 475 9.23 37.47 41.33
C PRO A 475 9.07 36.70 40.01
N PRO A 476 10.16 36.18 39.41
CA PRO A 476 11.52 36.10 39.97
C PRO A 476 12.43 37.30 39.65
N GLY A 477 11.95 38.40 39.08
CA GLY A 477 12.86 39.47 38.64
C GLY A 477 12.24 40.60 37.81
N ILE A 478 10.92 40.73 37.79
CA ILE A 478 10.24 41.82 37.08
C ILE A 478 10.25 43.02 38.01
N VAL A 479 11.04 44.04 37.69
CA VAL A 479 11.17 45.25 38.49
C VAL A 479 10.33 46.36 37.85
N THR A 480 9.44 46.95 38.65
CA THR A 480 8.53 48.01 38.20
C THR A 480 8.60 49.22 39.11
N PHE A 481 8.38 50.40 38.55
CA PHE A 481 8.29 51.66 39.29
C PHE A 481 6.87 52.21 39.17
N ARG A 482 6.16 52.31 40.30
CA ARG A 482 4.78 52.79 40.36
C ARG A 482 4.77 54.25 40.78
N LEU A 483 4.12 55.06 39.96
CA LEU A 483 3.89 56.48 40.17
C LEU A 483 2.39 56.75 39.98
N ASN A 484 1.69 57.05 41.07
CA ASN A 484 0.22 57.12 41.09
C ASN A 484 -0.39 55.81 40.52
N ASP A 485 -1.25 55.91 39.52
CA ASP A 485 -1.89 54.77 38.85
C ASP A 485 -1.08 54.19 37.67
N LYS A 486 0.12 54.73 37.39
CA LYS A 486 0.99 54.29 36.31
C LYS A 486 2.10 53.37 36.82
N ILE A 487 2.39 52.31 36.06
CA ILE A 487 3.44 51.33 36.37
C ILE A 487 4.42 51.25 35.20
N TYR A 488 5.67 51.62 35.47
CA TYR A 488 6.75 51.71 34.51
C TYR A 488 7.71 50.51 34.60
N ALA A 489 8.23 50.07 33.44
CA ALA A 489 9.15 48.96 33.29
C ALA A 489 10.60 49.35 33.61
N VAL A 490 11.09 49.03 34.80
CA VAL A 490 12.46 49.42 35.22
C VAL A 490 13.54 48.53 34.59
N ASN A 491 13.18 47.31 34.16
CA ASN A 491 14.11 46.41 33.49
C ASN A 491 13.48 45.74 32.25
N GLY A 492 14.32 45.10 31.43
CA GLY A 492 13.87 44.46 30.19
C GLY A 492 12.81 43.37 30.40
N LEU A 493 12.85 42.66 31.53
CA LEU A 493 11.81 41.66 31.87
C LEU A 493 10.45 42.30 32.11
N ALA A 494 10.39 43.47 32.74
CA ALA A 494 9.16 44.23 32.90
C ALA A 494 8.67 44.77 31.56
N SER A 495 9.56 45.32 30.73
CA SER A 495 9.19 45.83 29.40
C SER A 495 8.58 44.72 28.53
N SER A 496 9.16 43.50 28.53
CA SER A 496 8.59 42.36 27.80
C SER A 496 7.20 41.90 28.28
N ARG A 497 6.73 42.40 29.42
CA ARG A 497 5.39 42.13 29.98
C ARG A 497 4.38 43.23 29.67
N GLY A 498 4.79 44.28 28.93
CA GLY A 498 3.91 45.35 28.47
C GLY A 498 3.61 46.42 29.53
N TYR A 499 4.48 46.57 30.54
CA TYR A 499 4.43 47.76 31.41
C TYR A 499 4.89 49.01 30.64
N LEU A 500 4.54 50.21 31.13
CA LEU A 500 4.85 51.47 30.46
C LEU A 500 6.35 51.67 30.32
N ASP A 501 6.77 52.34 29.25
CA ASP A 501 8.18 52.60 29.01
C ASP A 501 8.73 53.59 30.04
N ILE A 502 9.86 53.26 30.65
CA ILE A 502 10.50 54.08 31.68
C ILE A 502 11.06 55.38 31.10
N ASP A 503 11.33 55.41 29.79
CA ASP A 503 11.85 56.57 29.05
C ASP A 503 11.02 57.84 29.26
N GLU A 504 9.70 57.71 29.45
CA GLU A 504 8.78 58.84 29.73
C GLU A 504 9.16 59.62 30.99
N ILE A 505 9.76 58.95 31.96
CA ILE A 505 10.13 59.53 33.25
C ILE A 505 11.64 59.48 33.51
N TRP A 506 12.42 59.00 32.53
CA TRP A 506 13.87 58.86 32.64
C TRP A 506 14.55 60.22 32.39
N ARG A 507 15.18 60.73 33.45
CA ARG A 507 15.91 61.99 33.47
C ARG A 507 17.16 61.92 32.59
N GLU A 508 17.37 62.99 31.83
CA GLU A 508 18.59 63.21 31.05
C GLU A 508 19.79 63.51 31.96
N ASP A 509 20.97 63.03 31.57
CA ASP A 509 22.18 63.24 32.36
C ASP A 509 22.71 64.67 32.16
N PRO A 510 22.81 65.50 33.21
CA PRO A 510 23.29 66.87 33.09
C PRO A 510 24.76 66.98 32.64
N ILE A 511 25.54 65.89 32.66
CA ILE A 511 26.93 65.90 32.15
C ILE A 511 26.99 66.22 30.65
N HIS A 512 25.87 66.10 29.92
CA HIS A 512 25.78 66.48 28.50
C HIS A 512 26.03 67.95 28.19
N GLU A 513 25.84 68.85 29.15
CA GLU A 513 26.14 70.29 28.94
C GLU A 513 27.61 70.55 28.60
N LYS A 514 28.50 69.56 28.76
CA LYS A 514 29.95 69.69 28.50
C LYS A 514 30.45 69.00 27.23
N LEU A 515 29.58 68.40 26.42
CA LEU A 515 29.97 67.72 25.18
C LEU A 515 29.80 68.64 23.96
N PRO A 516 30.67 68.53 22.92
CA PRO A 516 30.58 69.35 21.70
C PRO A 516 29.22 69.21 21.00
N HIS A 517 28.72 70.31 20.43
CA HIS A 517 27.36 70.47 19.87
C HIS A 517 26.95 69.47 18.76
N ASP A 518 27.84 68.60 18.31
CA ASP A 518 27.66 67.79 17.11
C ASP A 518 27.23 66.33 17.40
N SER A 519 27.04 65.98 18.68
CA SER A 519 26.64 64.64 19.11
C SER A 519 25.19 64.61 19.61
N GLU A 520 24.22 64.31 18.73
CA GLU A 520 22.78 64.14 19.05
C GLU A 520 22.44 62.92 19.95
N MET A 521 23.43 62.35 20.66
CA MET A 521 23.15 61.31 21.64
C MET A 521 22.71 61.95 22.95
N ILE A 522 21.43 61.86 23.28
CA ILE A 522 20.90 62.19 24.61
C ILE A 522 21.24 61.01 25.54
N THR A 523 22.23 61.16 26.43
CA THR A 523 22.47 60.16 27.49
C THR A 523 21.52 60.38 28.66
N LYS A 524 20.93 59.28 29.13
CA LYS A 524 20.09 59.24 30.31
C LYS A 524 20.91 58.85 31.54
N VAL A 525 20.52 59.32 32.73
CA VAL A 525 21.19 58.99 34.01
C VAL A 525 21.17 57.47 34.25
N ASP A 526 22.27 56.85 34.68
CA ASP A 526 22.32 55.39 34.86
C ASP A 526 21.23 54.84 35.81
N MET A 527 20.43 53.87 35.31
CA MET A 527 19.39 53.17 36.08
C MET A 527 19.92 51.99 36.90
N GLY A 528 21.20 51.62 36.76
CA GLY A 528 21.79 50.44 37.38
C GLY A 528 21.53 50.33 38.88
N LEU A 529 21.58 51.44 39.62
CA LEU A 529 21.30 51.48 41.04
C LEU A 529 19.83 51.12 41.38
N ILE A 530 18.87 51.65 40.62
CA ILE A 530 17.45 51.37 40.86
C ILE A 530 17.10 49.94 40.44
N ILE A 531 17.65 49.45 39.32
CA ILE A 531 17.49 48.05 38.90
C ILE A 531 18.03 47.12 39.99
N HIS A 532 19.22 47.41 40.53
CA HIS A 532 19.83 46.61 41.59
C HIS A 532 18.99 46.60 42.87
N GLU A 533 18.51 47.75 43.33
CA GLU A 533 17.61 47.84 44.49
C GLU A 533 16.30 47.10 44.26
N GLY A 534 15.72 47.18 43.06
CA GLY A 534 14.51 46.45 42.71
C GLY A 534 14.72 44.94 42.69
N LEU A 535 15.86 44.47 42.19
CA LEU A 535 16.22 43.05 42.20
C LEU A 535 16.43 42.51 43.62
N LYS A 536 16.89 43.33 44.57
CA LYS A 536 16.94 42.94 46.00
C LYS A 536 15.55 42.64 46.55
N LEU A 537 14.52 43.36 46.11
CA LEU A 537 13.13 43.10 46.50
C LEU A 537 12.61 41.76 45.94
N CYS A 538 13.19 41.26 44.84
CA CYS A 538 12.79 39.99 44.23
C CYS A 538 13.31 38.75 44.96
N ASN A 539 14.39 38.91 45.73
CA ASN A 539 15.12 37.84 46.35
C ASN A 539 15.55 38.28 47.76
N PRO A 540 14.58 38.46 48.68
CA PRO A 540 14.90 38.84 50.04
C PRO A 540 15.90 37.83 50.60
N LYS A 541 17.07 38.32 51.03
CA LYS A 541 18.00 37.47 51.80
C LYS A 541 17.22 36.97 53.01
N LYS A 542 17.08 35.65 53.11
CA LYS A 542 16.48 35.02 54.28
C LYS A 542 17.30 35.28 55.53
#